data_AF-A0A060BN59-F1
#
_entry.id   AF-A0A060BN59-F1
#
_cell.length_a   1.000
_cell.length_b   1.000
_cell.length_c   1.000
_cell.angle_alpha   90.00
_cell.angle_beta   90.00
_cell.angle_gamma   90.00
#
_symmetry.space_group_name_H-M   'P 1'
#
loop_
_entity.id
_entity.type
_entity.pdbx_description
1 polymer ?
#
loop_
_entity_poly.entity_id
_entity_poly.type
_entity_poly.pdbx_seq_one_letter_code
_entity_poly.pdbx_strand_id
1 'polypeptide(L)'
;MDADLSTDIRHTGQLVLPLLFGDADLTCGCRLDPRASVTRSWTRETISRTYNRMLRSYLDAGFRDAQCGFKAMTQEAAHALLPYVEDDEWFFDTELLMNAQWMGMRLMEIPVHWV
;
A
#
# COMPACT_ATOMS: atom_id res chain seq x y z
N MET A 1 -6.54 6.26 3.84
CA MET A 1 -7.59 6.24 2.81
C MET A 1 -7.83 7.67 2.39
N ASP A 2 -7.90 7.91 1.09
CA ASP A 2 -8.11 9.24 0.54
C ASP A 2 -9.55 9.70 0.78
N ALA A 3 -9.71 10.98 1.13
CA ALA A 3 -11.02 11.56 1.44
C ALA A 3 -11.92 11.74 0.19
N ASP A 4 -11.35 11.60 -1.01
CA ASP A 4 -12.05 11.70 -2.30
C ASP A 4 -12.80 10.43 -2.69
N LEU A 5 -12.69 9.35 -1.90
CA LEU A 5 -13.28 8.04 -2.16
C LEU A 5 -12.86 7.44 -3.52
N SER A 6 -11.67 7.80 -4.00
CA SER A 6 -11.08 7.19 -5.21
C SER A 6 -10.93 5.68 -5.08
N THR A 7 -10.70 5.18 -3.86
CA THR A 7 -10.88 3.76 -3.54
C THR A 7 -12.25 3.52 -2.94
N ASP A 8 -12.98 2.54 -3.49
CA ASP A 8 -14.32 2.23 -3.02
C ASP A 8 -14.32 1.72 -1.57
N ILE A 9 -15.08 2.42 -0.70
CA ILE A 9 -15.19 2.14 0.74
C ILE A 9 -15.69 0.73 1.07
N ARG A 10 -16.33 0.04 0.12
CA ARG A 10 -16.75 -1.36 0.27
C ARG A 10 -15.56 -2.29 0.44
N HIS A 11 -14.35 -1.89 0.05
CA HIS A 11 -13.12 -2.68 0.24
C HIS A 11 -12.54 -2.61 1.65
N THR A 12 -13.05 -1.75 2.55
CA THR A 12 -12.48 -1.59 3.90
C THR A 12 -12.47 -2.89 4.69
N GLY A 13 -13.52 -3.73 4.55
CA GLY A 13 -13.54 -5.05 5.16
C GLY A 13 -12.40 -5.95 4.68
N GLN A 14 -12.03 -5.87 3.39
CA GLN A 14 -10.97 -6.69 2.82
C GLN A 14 -9.57 -6.29 3.32
N LEU A 15 -9.36 -5.00 3.63
CA LEU A 15 -8.14 -4.53 4.32
C LEU A 15 -8.09 -5.02 5.77
N VAL A 16 -9.20 -4.92 6.51
CA VAL A 16 -9.20 -5.12 7.96
C VAL A 16 -9.23 -6.61 8.34
N LEU A 17 -9.88 -7.47 7.55
CA LEU A 17 -10.04 -8.89 7.89
C LEU A 17 -8.70 -9.62 8.10
N PRO A 18 -7.68 -9.51 7.22
CA PRO A 18 -6.38 -10.13 7.45
C PRO A 18 -5.69 -9.66 8.74
N LEU A 19 -5.90 -8.41 9.13
CA LEU A 19 -5.35 -7.86 10.37
C LEU A 19 -6.06 -8.47 11.59
N LEU A 20 -7.39 -8.61 11.54
CA LEU A 20 -8.19 -9.20 12.62
C LEU A 20 -7.89 -10.69 12.83
N PHE A 21 -7.63 -11.43 11.75
CA PHE A 21 -7.25 -12.84 11.85
C PHE A 21 -5.77 -13.06 12.16
N GLY A 22 -4.95 -11.99 12.21
CA GLY A 22 -3.53 -12.07 12.49
C GLY A 22 -2.69 -12.61 11.33
N ASP A 23 -3.23 -12.57 10.10
CA ASP A 23 -2.56 -12.98 8.87
C ASP A 23 -1.58 -11.91 8.36
N ALA A 24 -1.81 -10.64 8.71
CA ALA A 24 -0.98 -9.51 8.33
C ALA A 24 -0.85 -8.49 9.48
N ASP A 25 0.27 -7.77 9.48
CA ASP A 25 0.51 -6.65 10.40
C ASP A 25 0.15 -5.31 9.73
N LEU A 26 0.32 -5.27 8.40
CA LEU A 26 0.00 -4.15 7.50
C LEU A 26 -0.64 -4.68 6.22
N THR A 27 -1.72 -4.04 5.78
CA THR A 27 -2.39 -4.32 4.52
C THR A 27 -2.44 -3.06 3.67
N CYS A 28 -2.27 -3.20 2.37
CA CYS A 28 -2.41 -2.09 1.42
C CYS A 28 -3.22 -2.51 0.20
N GLY A 29 -3.96 -1.55 -0.35
CA GLY A 29 -4.60 -1.70 -1.65
C GLY A 29 -3.56 -1.74 -2.75
N CYS A 30 -3.82 -2.51 -3.80
CA CYS A 30 -2.93 -2.61 -4.95
C CYS A 30 -3.72 -2.37 -6.25
N ARG A 31 -3.45 -1.23 -6.89
CA ARG A 31 -4.02 -0.86 -8.19
C ARG A 31 -3.28 -1.52 -9.35
N LEU A 32 -2.10 -2.10 -9.08
CA LEU A 32 -1.26 -2.78 -10.08
C LEU A 32 -1.45 -4.30 -10.11
N ASP A 33 -2.37 -4.83 -9.29
CA ASP A 33 -2.74 -6.25 -9.32
C ASP A 33 -3.56 -6.52 -10.60
N PRO A 34 -3.33 -7.63 -11.32
CA PRO A 34 -4.13 -7.99 -12.50
C PRO A 34 -5.64 -8.11 -12.26
N ARG A 35 -6.06 -8.34 -11.01
CA ARG A 35 -7.46 -8.43 -10.58
C ARG A 35 -8.05 -7.08 -10.17
N ALA A 36 -7.24 -6.03 -10.07
CA ALA A 36 -7.72 -4.69 -9.74
C ALA A 36 -8.47 -4.07 -10.92
N SER A 37 -9.48 -3.25 -10.61
CA SER A 37 -10.26 -2.51 -11.61
C SER A 37 -9.94 -1.03 -11.46
N VAL A 38 -9.19 -0.46 -12.41
CA VAL A 38 -8.63 0.88 -12.30
C VAL A 38 -8.90 1.68 -13.56
N THR A 39 -9.46 2.89 -13.43
CA THR A 39 -9.60 3.84 -14.55
C THR A 39 -8.59 4.97 -14.40
N ARG A 40 -7.61 5.07 -15.32
CA ARG A 40 -6.63 6.17 -15.28
C ARG A 40 -6.00 6.43 -16.65
N SER A 41 -5.35 7.59 -16.78
CA SER A 41 -4.60 7.93 -17.99
C SER A 41 -3.38 7.03 -18.19
N TRP A 42 -3.03 6.80 -19.45
CA TRP A 42 -1.84 6.01 -19.82
C TRP A 42 -0.54 6.61 -19.24
N THR A 43 -0.46 7.94 -19.14
CA THR A 43 0.69 8.62 -18.51
C THR A 43 0.83 8.23 -17.04
N ARG A 44 -0.28 8.24 -16.27
CA ARG A 44 -0.27 7.81 -14.87
C ARG A 44 0.09 6.34 -14.71
N GLU A 45 -0.43 5.48 -15.59
CA GLU A 45 -0.09 4.05 -15.65
C GLU A 45 1.43 3.84 -15.79
N THR A 46 2.04 4.49 -16.80
CA THR A 46 3.45 4.34 -17.12
C THR A 46 4.35 4.88 -16.00
N ILE A 47 4.02 6.04 -15.43
CA ILE A 47 4.76 6.62 -14.30
C ILE A 47 4.69 5.68 -13.09
N SER A 48 3.49 5.23 -12.72
CA SER A 48 3.28 4.36 -11.56
C SER A 48 4.03 3.03 -11.69
N ARG A 49 3.98 2.39 -12.87
CA ARG A 49 4.70 1.14 -13.11
C ARG A 49 6.21 1.32 -13.09
N THR A 50 6.72 2.39 -13.70
CA THR A 50 8.15 2.70 -13.72
C THR A 50 8.66 2.94 -12.30
N TYR A 51 7.95 3.76 -11.53
CA TYR A 51 8.28 4.04 -10.13
C TYR A 51 8.34 2.76 -9.29
N ASN A 52 7.28 1.95 -9.31
CA ASN A 52 7.26 0.70 -8.55
C ASN A 52 8.31 -0.32 -9.05
N ARG A 53 8.69 -0.27 -10.34
CA ARG A 53 9.79 -1.10 -10.86
C ARG A 53 11.14 -0.64 -10.32
N MET A 54 11.36 0.67 -10.16
CA MET A 54 12.56 1.21 -9.51
C MET A 54 12.66 0.74 -8.06
N LEU A 55 11.56 0.79 -7.29
CA LEU A 55 11.55 0.31 -5.91
C LEU A 55 11.94 -1.17 -5.82
N ARG A 56 11.37 -2.01 -6.70
CA ARG A 56 11.71 -3.44 -6.77
C ARG A 56 13.17 -3.67 -7.17
N SER A 57 13.74 -2.86 -8.07
CA SER A 57 15.11 -3.07 -8.55
C SER A 57 16.19 -2.52 -7.61
N TYR A 58 15.93 -1.39 -6.95
CA TYR A 58 16.93 -0.69 -6.14
C TYR A 58 16.80 -0.95 -4.64
N LEU A 59 15.58 -1.22 -4.16
CA LEU A 59 15.28 -1.39 -2.73
C LEU A 59 14.76 -2.78 -2.38
N ASP A 60 14.67 -3.68 -3.37
CA ASP A 60 14.13 -5.03 -3.21
C ASP A 60 12.71 -5.06 -2.63
N ALA A 61 11.88 -4.10 -3.04
CA ALA A 61 10.48 -4.03 -2.59
C ALA A 61 9.71 -5.32 -2.96
N GLY A 62 9.05 -5.94 -1.98
CA GLY A 62 8.22 -7.14 -2.14
C GLY A 62 6.78 -6.85 -2.55
N PHE A 63 6.38 -5.57 -2.53
CA PHE A 63 5.04 -5.10 -2.90
C PHE A 63 5.00 -4.55 -4.34
N ARG A 64 3.80 -4.50 -4.90
CA ARG A 64 3.51 -4.07 -6.27
C ARG A 64 3.21 -2.58 -6.36
N ASP A 65 2.46 -2.03 -5.42
CA ASP A 65 1.94 -0.65 -5.47
C ASP A 65 2.20 0.13 -4.17
N ALA A 66 3.29 0.89 -4.14
CA ALA A 66 3.65 1.71 -3.00
C ALA A 66 2.61 2.81 -2.71
N GLN A 67 2.16 3.48 -3.77
CA GLN A 67 1.50 4.78 -3.71
C GLN A 67 -0.02 4.70 -3.47
N CYS A 68 -0.55 3.53 -3.12
CA CYS A 68 -1.98 3.38 -2.88
C CYS A 68 -2.31 3.85 -1.46
N GLY A 69 -2.94 5.01 -1.30
CA GLY A 69 -3.31 5.57 0.02
C GLY A 69 -4.34 4.75 0.81
N PHE A 70 -4.82 3.63 0.27
CA PHE A 70 -5.72 2.71 0.94
C PHE A 70 -4.92 1.66 1.72
N LYS A 71 -4.61 1.98 2.98
CA LYS A 71 -3.80 1.13 3.87
C LYS A 71 -4.47 0.96 5.23
N ALA A 72 -4.24 -0.17 5.88
CA ALA A 72 -4.64 -0.44 7.26
C ALA A 72 -3.57 -1.26 7.98
N MET A 73 -3.35 -1.00 9.26
CA MET A 73 -2.36 -1.71 10.07
C MET A 73 -2.91 -1.96 11.47
N THR A 74 -2.34 -2.94 12.17
CA THR A 74 -2.63 -3.15 13.59
C THR A 74 -2.11 -1.98 14.43
N GLN A 75 -2.67 -1.80 15.63
CA GLN A 75 -2.20 -0.75 16.54
C GLN A 75 -0.75 -0.99 16.96
N GLU A 76 -0.38 -2.25 17.16
CA GLU A 76 0.96 -2.69 17.50
C GLU A 76 1.95 -2.36 16.37
N ALA A 77 1.59 -2.67 15.12
CA ALA A 77 2.40 -2.30 13.96
C ALA A 77 2.53 -0.78 13.84
N ALA A 78 1.45 -0.02 14.05
CA ALA A 78 1.50 1.44 14.01
C ALA A 78 2.48 2.03 15.03
N HIS A 79 2.42 1.58 16.29
CA HIS A 79 3.33 2.05 17.34
C HIS A 79 4.79 1.67 17.07
N ALA A 80 5.03 0.52 16.44
CA ALA A 80 6.38 0.09 16.09
C ALA A 80 6.92 0.78 14.84
N LEU A 81 6.08 1.08 13.85
CA LEU A 81 6.49 1.53 12.52
C LEU A 81 6.53 3.05 12.38
N LEU A 82 5.47 3.75 12.81
CA LEU A 82 5.30 5.18 12.55
C LEU A 82 6.41 6.08 13.11
N PRO A 83 7.06 5.77 14.26
CA PRO A 83 8.19 6.59 14.73
C PRO A 83 9.40 6.62 13.81
N TYR A 84 9.48 5.70 12.84
CA TYR A 84 10.58 5.61 11.88
C TYR A 84 10.22 6.15 10.49
N VAL A 85 9.00 6.66 10.29
CA VAL A 85 8.60 7.31 9.05
C VAL A 85 8.84 8.80 9.20
N GLU A 86 9.75 9.35 8.41
CA GLU A 86 10.15 10.76 8.47
C GLU A 86 9.42 11.65 7.45
N ASP A 87 9.09 11.12 6.27
CA ASP A 87 8.43 11.87 5.20
C ASP A 87 6.94 12.02 5.52
N ASP A 88 6.46 13.27 5.60
CA ASP A 88 5.07 13.63 5.83
C ASP A 88 4.34 14.11 4.55
N GLU A 89 4.97 13.91 3.40
CA GLU A 89 4.57 14.41 2.10
C GLU A 89 4.30 13.22 1.15
N TRP A 90 4.87 13.26 -0.06
CA TRP A 90 4.55 12.34 -1.13
C TRP A 90 5.20 10.95 -0.98
N PHE A 91 6.32 10.86 -0.28
CA PHE A 91 7.06 9.59 -0.14
C PHE A 91 6.66 8.80 1.11
N PHE A 92 5.85 9.38 2.01
CA PHE A 92 5.30 8.73 3.19
C PHE A 92 4.90 7.27 2.92
N ASP A 93 4.09 7.03 1.88
CA ASP A 93 3.58 5.70 1.55
C ASP A 93 4.70 4.69 1.19
N THR A 94 5.72 5.15 0.47
CA THR A 94 6.85 4.30 0.08
C THR A 94 7.73 4.02 1.27
N GLU A 95 8.07 5.05 2.05
CA GLU A 95 8.87 4.90 3.25
C GLU A 95 8.19 3.97 4.26
N LEU A 96 6.89 4.16 4.51
CA LEU A 96 6.08 3.31 5.38
C LEU A 96 6.19 1.83 5.00
N LEU A 97 5.99 1.51 3.72
CA LEU A 97 6.01 0.11 3.26
C LEU A 97 7.41 -0.49 3.23
N MET A 98 8.43 0.31 2.88
CA MET A 98 9.83 -0.13 2.91
C MET A 98 10.30 -0.40 4.33
N ASN A 99 10.01 0.50 5.27
CA ASN A 99 10.33 0.32 6.68
C ASN A 99 9.60 -0.90 7.26
N ALA A 100 8.32 -1.08 6.95
CA ALA A 100 7.57 -2.27 7.37
C ALA A 100 8.24 -3.57 6.88
N GLN A 101 8.65 -3.59 5.60
CA GLN A 101 9.35 -4.75 5.03
C GLN A 101 10.71 -4.99 5.72
N TRP A 102 11.53 -3.95 5.90
CA TRP A 102 12.84 -4.10 6.52
C TRP A 102 12.76 -4.49 8.00
N MET A 103 11.67 -4.11 8.68
CA MET A 103 11.34 -4.59 10.03
C MET A 103 10.76 -6.01 10.06
N GLY A 104 10.58 -6.65 8.89
CA GLY A 104 10.07 -8.01 8.78
C GLY A 104 8.57 -8.16 9.06
N MET A 105 7.81 -7.07 8.94
CA MET A 105 6.35 -7.09 9.12
C MET A 105 5.66 -7.85 7.98
N ARG A 106 4.55 -8.53 8.30
CA ARG A 106 3.74 -9.24 7.31
C ARG A 106 2.87 -8.24 6.55
N LEU A 107 3.29 -7.92 5.34
CA LEU A 107 2.60 -7.03 4.42
C LEU A 107 1.74 -7.82 3.44
N MET A 108 0.47 -7.46 3.30
CA MET A 108 -0.44 -8.08 2.34
C MET A 108 -1.08 -7.05 1.40
N GLU A 109 -1.00 -7.33 0.10
CA GLU A 109 -1.63 -6.50 -0.94
C GLU A 109 -3.03 -7.02 -1.29
N ILE A 110 -4.00 -6.11 -1.30
CA ILE A 110 -5.40 -6.39 -1.63
C ILE A 110 -5.75 -5.72 -2.96
N PRO A 111 -6.23 -6.44 -3.99
CA PRO A 111 -6.67 -5.81 -5.23
C PRO A 111 -7.87 -4.89 -4.95
N VAL A 112 -7.83 -3.68 -5.49
CA VAL A 112 -8.87 -2.65 -5.25
C VAL A 112 -9.62 -2.27 -6.52
N HIS A 113 -10.82 -1.72 -6.33
CA HIS A 113 -11.51 -0.93 -7.34
C HIS A 113 -11.17 0.55 -7.10
N TRP A 114 -10.59 1.19 -8.12
CA TRP A 114 -10.10 2.56 -8.06
C TRP A 114 -10.62 3.39 -9.25
N VAL A 115 -11.28 4.51 -8.97
CA VAL A 115 -11.92 5.40 -9.96
C VAL A 115 -11.21 6.73 -10.12
#